data_AF-A0A395D532-F1
#
_entry.id   AF-A0A395D532-F1
#
_cell.length_a   1.000
_cell.length_b   1.000
_cell.length_c   1.000
_cell.angle_alpha   90.00
_cell.angle_beta   90.00
_cell.angle_gamma   90.00
#
_symmetry.space_group_name_H-M   'P 1'
#
loop_
_entity.id
_entity.type
_entity.pdbx_description
1 polymer ?
#
loop_
_entity_poly.entity_id
_entity_poly.type
_entity_poly.pdbx_seq_one_letter_code
_entity_poly.pdbx_strand_id
1 'polypeptide(L)' 'AIDRAFLPFPRKRLPFPSILVASADDPYADAAFSRELSKDIGAEFVDAGPAGHINVDSGHGPWPEGSLRFAAFISKL' A
#
# COMPACT_ATOMS: atom_id res chain seq x y z
N ALA A 1 1.41 -12.08 13.92
CA ALA A 1 0.24 -11.38 14.49
C ALA A 1 0.52 -9.89 14.45
N ILE A 2 -0.48 -9.06 14.13
CA ILE A 2 -0.33 -7.59 14.08
C ILE A 2 -0.05 -7.09 15.50
N ASP A 3 0.98 -6.26 15.66
CA ASP A 3 1.27 -5.61 16.93
C ASP A 3 0.14 -4.63 17.26
N ARG A 4 -0.40 -4.73 18.48
CA ARG A 4 -1.53 -3.90 18.95
C ARG A 4 -1.20 -2.41 18.95
N ALA A 5 0.07 -2.02 18.96
CA ALA A 5 0.50 -0.63 18.80
C ALA A 5 0.08 -0.01 17.45
N PHE A 6 -0.19 -0.83 16.43
CA PHE A 6 -0.68 -0.36 15.12
C PHE A 6 -2.21 -0.26 15.03
N LEU A 7 -2.92 -0.48 16.14
CA LEU A 7 -4.37 -0.34 16.21
C LEU A 7 -4.78 0.92 17.00
N PRO A 8 -5.89 1.59 16.61
CA PRO A 8 -6.72 1.29 15.43
C PRO A 8 -6.05 1.74 14.13
N PHE A 9 -6.42 1.08 13.02
CA PHE A 9 -5.98 1.53 11.70
C PHE A 9 -6.46 2.96 11.42
N PRO A 10 -5.66 3.80 10.74
CA PRO A 10 -6.10 5.14 10.35
C PRO A 10 -7.27 5.02 9.37
N ARG A 11 -8.43 5.57 9.73
CA ARG A 11 -9.65 5.55 8.90
C ARG A 11 -10.08 6.94 8.42
N LYS A 12 -9.37 7.99 8.83
CA LYS A 12 -9.64 9.36 8.42
C LYS A 12 -8.89 9.66 7.12
N ARG A 13 -9.56 10.36 6.19
CA ARG A 13 -8.91 10.87 4.97
C ARG A 13 -7.66 11.70 5.31
N LEU A 14 -6.58 11.40 4.60
CA LEU A 14 -5.33 12.15 4.70
C LEU A 14 -5.51 13.57 4.12
N PRO A 15 -4.87 14.59 4.69
CA PRO A 15 -5.03 15.98 4.25
C PRO A 15 -4.17 16.34 3.02
N PHE A 16 -3.67 15.33 2.29
CA PHE A 16 -2.80 15.48 1.13
C PHE A 16 -3.05 14.35 0.11
N PRO A 17 -2.69 14.54 -1.17
CA PRO A 17 -2.73 13.47 -2.15
C PRO A 17 -1.90 12.26 -1.71
N SER A 18 -2.45 11.06 -1.84
CA SER A 18 -1.80 9.84 -1.36
C SER A 18 -2.08 8.64 -2.27
N ILE A 19 -1.18 7.66 -2.23
CA ILE A 19 -1.32 6.37 -2.91
C ILE A 19 -1.10 5.24 -1.89
N LEU A 20 -1.81 4.13 -2.06
CA LEU A 20 -1.61 2.90 -1.32
C LEU A 20 -1.33 1.79 -2.33
N VAL A 21 -0.13 1.20 -2.25
CA VAL A 21 0.28 0.04 -3.04
C VAL A 21 0.09 -1.21 -2.17
N ALA A 22 -0.65 -2.20 -2.66
CA ALA A 22 -0.88 -3.45 -1.93
C ALA A 22 -0.70 -4.66 -2.84
N SER A 23 -0.18 -5.74 -2.27
CA SER A 23 -0.07 -7.04 -2.92
C SER A 23 -1.38 -7.82 -2.79
N ALA A 24 -1.68 -8.64 -3.80
CA ALA A 24 -2.83 -9.54 -3.82
C ALA A 24 -2.63 -10.80 -2.95
N ASP A 25 -1.38 -11.12 -2.60
CA ASP A 25 -0.99 -12.31 -1.83
C ASP A 25 -0.15 -11.99 -0.58
N ASP A 26 -0.31 -10.79 -0.01
CA ASP A 26 0.32 -10.42 1.25
C ASP A 26 -0.21 -11.30 2.41
N PRO A 27 0.65 -12.07 3.11
CA PRO A 27 0.22 -12.95 4.20
C PRO A 27 -0.23 -12.21 5.46
N TYR A 28 0.00 -10.90 5.56
CA TYR A 28 -0.32 -10.07 6.72
C TYR A 28 -1.45 -9.07 6.47
N ALA A 29 -1.75 -8.74 5.22
CA ALA A 29 -2.76 -7.75 4.86
C ALA A 29 -3.57 -8.17 3.62
N ASP A 30 -4.79 -8.65 3.85
CA ASP A 30 -5.68 -9.06 2.76
C ASP A 30 -5.95 -7.91 1.76
N ALA A 31 -6.06 -8.26 0.48
CA ALA A 31 -6.26 -7.29 -0.59
C ALA A 31 -7.58 -6.50 -0.46
N ALA A 32 -8.65 -7.14 0.02
CA ALA A 32 -9.93 -6.46 0.26
C ALA A 32 -9.82 -5.46 1.40
N PHE A 33 -9.13 -5.84 2.48
CA PHE A 33 -8.83 -4.93 3.60
C PHE A 33 -8.03 -3.71 3.13
N SER A 34 -6.95 -3.92 2.37
CA SER A 34 -6.09 -2.83 1.88
C SER A 34 -6.86 -1.88 0.94
N ARG A 35 -7.78 -2.42 0.13
CA ARG A 35 -8.63 -1.64 -0.76
C ARG A 35 -9.75 -0.88 -0.04
N GLU A 36 -10.22 -1.39 1.09
CA GLU A 36 -11.13 -0.65 1.97
C GLU A 36 -10.39 0.49 2.67
N LEU A 37 -9.21 0.19 3.24
CA LEU A 37 -8.37 1.17 3.91
C LEU A 37 -8.00 2.33 2.97
N SER A 38 -7.66 2.05 1.71
CA SER A 38 -7.34 3.10 0.74
C SER A 38 -8.52 4.05 0.50
N LYS A 39 -9.77 3.55 0.50
CA LYS A 39 -10.97 4.38 0.37
C LYS A 39 -11.16 5.26 1.61
N ASP A 40 -10.95 4.70 2.79
CA ASP A 40 -11.13 5.41 4.06
C ASP A 40 -10.13 6.55 4.21
N ILE A 41 -8.85 6.29 3.92
CA ILE A 41 -7.79 7.30 3.99
C ILE A 41 -7.75 8.22 2.75
N GLY A 42 -8.57 7.93 1.74
CA GLY A 42 -8.70 8.75 0.53
C GLY A 42 -7.50 8.65 -0.43
N ALA A 43 -6.82 7.50 -0.46
CA ALA A 43 -5.67 7.23 -1.31
C ALA A 43 -6.07 6.56 -2.65
N GLU A 44 -5.32 6.85 -3.73
CA GLU A 44 -5.36 6.04 -4.96
C GLU A 44 -4.87 4.62 -4.62
N PHE A 45 -5.64 3.60 -4.99
CA PHE A 45 -5.24 2.20 -4.78
C PHE A 45 -4.48 1.67 -5.98
N VAL A 46 -3.30 1.11 -5.74
CA VAL A 46 -2.47 0.44 -6.74
C VAL A 46 -2.34 -1.03 -6.36
N ASP A 47 -2.82 -1.88 -7.26
CA ASP A 47 -2.63 -3.34 -7.16
C ASP A 47 -1.23 -3.69 -7.67
N ALA A 48 -0.42 -4.33 -6.81
CA ALA A 48 0.91 -4.82 -7.14
C ALA A 48 0.90 -6.24 -7.74
N GLY A 49 -0.27 -6.88 -7.87
CA GLY A 49 -0.37 -8.29 -8.18
C GLY A 49 0.17 -9.17 -7.04
N PRO A 50 0.54 -10.43 -7.31
CA PRO A 50 1.16 -11.30 -6.32
C PRO A 50 2.63 -10.88 -6.08
N ALA A 51 2.85 -10.09 -5.03
CA ALA A 51 4.12 -9.46 -4.66
C ALA A 51 4.54 -9.76 -3.21
N GLY A 52 3.90 -10.73 -2.54
CA GLY A 52 4.14 -11.05 -1.14
C GLY A 52 3.94 -9.84 -0.24
N HIS A 53 4.79 -9.68 0.78
CA HIS A 53 4.71 -8.56 1.73
C HIS A 53 5.49 -7.29 1.30
N ILE A 54 5.88 -7.17 0.02
CA ILE A 54 6.65 -6.04 -0.54
C ILE A 54 7.82 -5.62 0.37
N ASN A 55 8.63 -6.60 0.73
CA ASN A 55 9.82 -6.48 1.57
C ASN A 55 11.02 -7.19 0.91
N VAL A 56 12.17 -7.21 1.57
CA VAL A 56 13.39 -7.86 1.04
C VAL A 56 13.16 -9.37 0.79
N ASP A 57 12.47 -10.07 1.69
CA ASP A 57 12.22 -11.51 1.57
C ASP A 57 11.33 -11.88 0.38
N SER A 58 10.46 -10.95 -0.04
CA SER A 58 9.61 -11.09 -1.24
C SER A 58 10.28 -10.52 -2.51
N GLY A 59 11.55 -10.10 -2.44
CA GLY A 59 12.33 -9.64 -3.59
C GLY A 59 12.34 -8.12 -3.81
N HIS A 60 11.72 -7.34 -2.94
CA HIS A 60 11.47 -5.90 -3.13
C HIS A 60 12.55 -5.02 -2.44
N GLY A 61 13.83 -5.31 -2.68
CA GLY A 61 14.93 -4.49 -2.16
C GLY A 61 15.01 -3.11 -2.85
N PRO A 62 15.69 -2.97 -4.00
CA PRO A 62 15.70 -1.71 -4.76
C PRO A 62 14.35 -1.31 -5.38
N TRP A 63 13.42 -2.28 -5.52
CA TRP A 63 12.06 -2.15 -6.07
C TRP A 63 11.86 -1.04 -7.13
N PRO A 64 12.41 -1.22 -8.35
CA PRO A 64 12.29 -0.24 -9.43
C PRO A 64 10.83 0.09 -9.80
N GLU A 65 9.93 -0.88 -9.73
CA GLU A 65 8.50 -0.71 -10.00
C GLU A 65 7.87 0.28 -9.02
N GLY A 66 8.23 0.20 -7.73
CA GLY A 66 7.79 1.17 -6.72
C GLY A 66 8.25 2.59 -7.03
N SER A 67 9.51 2.74 -7.46
CA SER A 67 10.07 4.04 -7.87
C SER A 67 9.35 4.62 -9.09
N LEU A 68 9.04 3.79 -10.08
CA LEU A 68 8.26 4.19 -11.26
C LEU A 68 6.83 4.59 -10.88
N ARG A 69 6.18 3.84 -9.98
CA ARG A 69 4.85 4.19 -9.46
C ARG A 69 4.86 5.54 -8.75
N PHE A 70 5.87 5.80 -7.93
CA PHE A 70 6.03 7.09 -7.27
C PHE A 70 6.22 8.24 -8.26
N ALA A 71 7.12 8.09 -9.24
CA ALA A 71 7.33 9.10 -10.27
C ALA A 71 6.05 9.39 -11.08
N ALA A 72 5.28 8.35 -11.41
CA ALA A 72 4.00 8.49 -12.10
C ALA A 72 2.95 9.20 -11.23
N PHE A 73 2.93 8.95 -9.92
CA PHE A 73 2.05 9.66 -8.99
C PHE A 73 2.40 11.16 -8.91
N ILE A 74 3.68 11.49 -8.72
CA ILE A 74 4.14 12.89 -8.64
C ILE A 74 3.84 13.66 -9.92
N SER A 75 3.94 13.01 -11.08
CA SER A 75 3.65 13.65 -12.37
C SER A 75 2.17 14.04 -12.57
N LYS A 76 1.26 13.59 -11.69
CA LYS A 76 -0.18 13.91 -11.72
C LYS A 76 -0.58 14.98 -10.69
N LEU A 77 0.35 15.43 -9.84
CA LEU A 77 0.13 16.47 -8.83
C LEU A 77 0.46 17.85 -9.39
#